data_AF-A0A0F8XBM9-F1
#
_entry.id   AF-A0A0F8XBM9-F1
#
_cell.length_a   1.000
_cell.length_b   1.000
_cell.length_c   1.000
_cell.angle_alpha   90.00
_cell.angle_beta   90.00
_cell.angle_gamma   90.00
#
_symmetry.space_group_name_H-M   'P 1'
#
loop_
_entity.id
_entity.type
_entity.pdbx_description
1 polymer ?
#
loop_
_entity_poly.entity_id
_entity_poly.type
_entity_poly.pdbx_seq_one_letter_code
_entity_poly.pdbx_strand_id
1 'polypeptide(L)'
;MLLSVMERLIVMGLLPVKDNYTNLKLLRVARESLSFTEEENKLLNFHTKEVDGKVNTLWSESHLVAKATGDRVEGDVEAQTKLVIAKPEDFEMVPIVEEVDIKLGEVVTNIIIKTLKTLEEATPSELEDKHFTVYEKFVLPST
;
A
#
# COMPACT_ATOMS: atom_id res chain seq x y z
N MET A 1 -2.66 13.02 -2.24
CA MET A 1 -2.17 12.05 -3.25
C MET A 1 -2.85 10.72 -3.03
N LEU A 2 -3.23 10.03 -4.10
CA LEU A 2 -3.85 8.70 -4.00
C LEU A 2 -2.79 7.64 -3.68
N LEU A 3 -2.97 6.90 -2.58
CA LEU A 3 -2.07 5.83 -2.15
C LEU A 3 -2.84 4.53 -1.92
N SER A 4 -2.33 3.44 -2.48
CA SER A 4 -2.78 2.07 -2.20
C SER A 4 -2.35 1.60 -0.81
N VAL A 5 -2.87 0.44 -0.38
CA VAL A 5 -2.49 -0.21 0.89
C VAL A 5 -0.98 -0.43 0.98
N MET A 6 -0.38 -0.97 -0.09
CA MET A 6 1.06 -1.26 -0.13
C MET A 6 1.88 0.03 -0.06
N GLU A 7 1.48 1.06 -0.80
CA GLU A 7 2.17 2.35 -0.79
C GLU A 7 2.08 3.05 0.57
N ARG A 8 0.93 2.98 1.26
CA ARG A 8 0.79 3.50 2.63
C ARG A 8 1.76 2.82 3.59
N LEU A 9 1.91 1.49 3.49
CA LEU A 9 2.86 0.71 4.29
C LEU A 9 4.32 1.10 3.99
N ILE A 10 4.67 1.24 2.71
CA ILE A 10 6.01 1.66 2.29
C ILE A 10 6.32 3.06 2.79
N VAL A 11 5.42 4.03 2.54
CA VAL A 11 5.60 5.41 2.99
C VAL A 11 5.77 5.46 4.50
N MET A 12 4.99 4.68 5.25
CA MET A 12 5.13 4.57 6.70
C MET A 12 6.51 4.06 7.13
N GLY A 13 7.08 3.10 6.39
CA GLY A 13 8.44 2.59 6.59
C GLY A 13 9.55 3.60 6.27
N LEU A 14 9.29 4.58 5.39
CA LEU A 14 10.23 5.66 5.06
C LEU A 14 10.28 6.77 6.12
N LEU A 15 9.28 6.85 7.01
CA LEU A 15 9.20 7.91 8.03
C LEU A 15 10.19 7.66 9.18
N PRO A 16 11.06 8.62 9.53
CA PRO A 16 12.07 8.43 10.56
C PRO A 16 11.45 8.29 11.95
N VAL A 17 12.04 7.41 12.76
CA VAL A 17 11.61 7.14 14.15
C VAL A 17 12.24 8.09 15.17
N LYS A 18 13.27 8.85 14.79
CA LYS A 18 13.98 9.82 15.64
C LYS A 18 14.18 11.13 14.88
N ASP A 19 13.84 12.25 15.52
CA ASP A 19 14.05 13.62 15.04
C ASP A 19 13.82 14.61 16.21
N ASN A 20 13.87 15.92 15.97
CA ASN A 20 13.42 16.94 16.90
C ASN A 20 11.91 16.85 17.18
N TYR A 21 11.47 17.40 18.32
CA TYR A 21 10.08 17.31 18.78
C TYR A 21 9.06 17.85 17.75
N THR A 22 9.36 18.96 17.09
CA THR A 22 8.47 19.57 16.10
C THR A 22 8.23 18.61 14.93
N ASN A 23 9.30 18.02 14.39
CA ASN A 23 9.18 17.04 13.31
C ASN A 23 8.47 15.76 13.78
N LEU A 24 8.79 15.24 14.96
CA LEU A 24 8.11 14.06 15.51
C LEU A 24 6.60 14.27 15.66
N LYS A 25 6.15 15.48 16.03
CA LYS A 25 4.72 15.82 16.08
C LYS A 25 4.07 15.77 14.70
N LEU A 26 4.73 16.29 13.66
CA LEU A 26 4.23 16.24 12.29
C LEU A 26 4.20 14.81 11.75
N LEU A 27 5.26 14.03 12.01
CA LEU A 27 5.36 12.63 11.62
C LEU A 27 4.28 11.77 12.30
N ARG A 28 3.89 12.11 13.53
CA ARG A 28 2.76 11.44 14.21
C ARG A 28 1.45 11.64 13.43
N VAL A 29 1.12 12.87 13.06
CA VAL A 29 -0.09 13.17 12.28
C VAL A 29 -0.06 12.48 10.91
N ALA A 30 1.11 12.44 10.27
CA ALA A 30 1.28 11.73 9.01
C ALA A 30 1.07 10.21 9.17
N ARG A 31 1.61 9.58 10.23
CA ARG A 31 1.37 8.16 10.53
C ARG A 31 -0.10 7.88 10.78
N GLU A 32 -0.77 8.73 11.54
CA GLU A 32 -2.22 8.62 11.78
C GLU A 32 -3.00 8.70 10.45
N SER A 33 -2.58 9.57 9.53
CA SER A 33 -3.20 9.71 8.20
C SER A 33 -2.92 8.52 7.29
N LEU A 34 -1.74 7.92 7.38
CA LEU A 34 -1.35 6.73 6.60
C LEU A 34 -1.93 5.43 7.15
N SER A 35 -2.30 5.40 8.44
CA SER A 35 -2.84 4.23 9.13
C SER A 35 -4.22 3.85 8.60
N PHE A 36 -4.58 2.57 8.75
CA PHE A 36 -5.86 2.02 8.31
C PHE A 36 -6.99 2.32 9.32
N THR A 37 -8.19 2.62 8.82
CA THR A 37 -9.40 2.73 9.65
C THR A 37 -9.81 1.35 10.20
N GLU A 38 -10.76 1.32 11.14
CA GLU A 38 -11.26 0.06 11.69
C GLU A 38 -11.92 -0.81 10.59
N GLU A 39 -12.66 -0.17 9.70
CA GLU A 39 -13.33 -0.80 8.55
C GLU A 39 -12.30 -1.38 7.58
N GLU A 40 -11.27 -0.59 7.21
CA GLU A 40 -10.18 -1.07 6.36
C GLU A 40 -9.45 -2.25 7.00
N ASN A 41 -9.16 -2.20 8.30
CA ASN A 41 -8.50 -3.30 9.01
C ASN A 41 -9.31 -4.60 8.98
N LYS A 42 -10.65 -4.52 9.12
CA LYS A 42 -11.53 -5.69 9.02
C LYS A 42 -11.50 -6.30 7.61
N LEU A 43 -11.50 -5.46 6.59
CA LEU A 43 -11.48 -5.89 5.19
C LEU A 43 -10.13 -6.50 4.79
N LEU A 44 -9.03 -5.85 5.17
CA LEU A 44 -7.68 -6.28 4.83
C LEU A 44 -7.28 -7.57 5.55
N ASN A 45 -7.87 -7.87 6.71
CA ASN A 45 -7.67 -9.12 7.44
C ASN A 45 -6.17 -9.47 7.60
N PHE A 46 -5.41 -8.51 8.13
CA PHE A 46 -3.97 -8.67 8.36
C PHE A 46 -3.68 -9.88 9.26
N HIS A 47 -2.76 -10.73 8.82
CA HIS A 47 -2.32 -11.88 9.58
C HIS A 47 -0.83 -12.14 9.35
N THR A 48 -0.18 -12.81 10.29
CA THR A 48 1.24 -13.16 10.17
C THR A 48 1.39 -14.62 9.81
N LYS A 49 2.36 -14.92 8.94
CA LYS A 49 2.74 -16.27 8.56
C LYS A 49 4.25 -16.41 8.59
N GLU A 50 4.73 -17.41 9.29
CA GLU A 50 6.14 -17.78 9.25
C GLU A 50 6.42 -18.60 7.99
N VAL A 51 7.39 -18.15 7.19
CA VAL A 51 7.88 -18.83 5.99
C VAL A 51 9.40 -18.76 6.05
N ASP A 52 10.07 -19.92 6.05
CA ASP A 52 11.53 -20.05 6.12
C ASP A 52 12.18 -19.28 7.29
N GLY A 53 11.55 -19.32 8.47
CA GLY A 53 12.03 -18.62 9.67
C GLY A 53 11.85 -17.10 9.65
N LYS A 54 11.19 -16.56 8.62
CA LYS A 54 10.81 -15.14 8.54
C LYS A 54 9.33 -14.97 8.79
N VAL A 55 8.97 -14.04 9.67
CA VAL A 55 7.58 -13.64 9.89
C VAL A 55 7.18 -12.65 8.80
N ASN A 56 6.24 -13.05 7.94
CA ASN A 56 5.67 -12.20 6.91
C ASN A 56 4.28 -11.74 7.35
N THR A 57 3.93 -10.49 7.06
CA THR A 57 2.57 -9.99 7.18
C THR A 57 1.87 -10.18 5.85
N LEU A 58 0.70 -10.81 5.88
CA LEU A 58 -0.17 -11.05 4.73
C LEU A 58 -1.48 -10.30 4.93
N TRP A 59 -2.11 -9.86 3.84
CA TRP A 59 -3.42 -9.24 3.84
C TRP A 59 -4.19 -9.63 2.58
N SER A 60 -5.51 -9.44 2.62
CA SER A 60 -6.37 -9.64 1.47
C SER A 60 -6.23 -8.43 0.54
N GLU A 61 -5.55 -8.62 -0.58
CA GLU A 61 -5.27 -7.54 -1.55
C GLU A 61 -6.48 -7.20 -2.41
N SER A 62 -7.15 -8.22 -2.94
CA SER A 62 -8.19 -8.07 -3.94
C SER A 62 -9.27 -9.14 -3.82
N HIS A 63 -10.41 -8.89 -4.44
CA HIS A 63 -11.50 -9.84 -4.58
C HIS A 63 -12.01 -9.85 -6.03
N LEU A 64 -12.58 -10.97 -6.44
CA LEU A 64 -13.20 -11.10 -7.74
C LEU A 64 -14.58 -10.46 -7.73
N VAL A 65 -14.90 -9.65 -8.73
CA VAL A 65 -16.22 -9.06 -8.95
C VAL A 65 -16.74 -9.38 -10.36
N ALA A 66 -18.07 -9.47 -10.48
CA ALA A 66 -18.73 -9.58 -11.78
C ALA A 66 -18.90 -8.19 -12.39
N LYS A 67 -18.32 -7.92 -13.56
CA LYS A 67 -18.35 -6.59 -14.20
C LYS A 67 -19.76 -6.09 -14.50
N ALA A 68 -20.69 -7.00 -14.78
CA ALA A 68 -22.06 -6.66 -15.12
C ALA A 68 -22.84 -6.03 -13.95
N THR A 69 -22.51 -6.38 -12.71
CA THR A 69 -23.26 -5.94 -11.52
C THR A 69 -22.40 -5.21 -10.48
N GLY A 70 -21.08 -5.40 -10.51
CA GLY A 70 -20.15 -4.93 -9.48
C GLY A 70 -20.16 -5.82 -8.22
N ASP A 71 -20.92 -6.91 -8.22
CA ASP A 71 -21.03 -7.76 -7.03
C ASP A 71 -19.81 -8.65 -6.86
N ARG A 72 -19.41 -8.83 -5.59
CA ARG A 72 -18.37 -9.78 -5.20
C ARG A 72 -18.78 -11.21 -5.55
N VAL A 73 -17.87 -11.93 -6.18
CA VAL A 73 -18.01 -13.35 -6.48
C VAL A 73 -17.57 -14.15 -5.26
N GLU A 74 -18.54 -14.72 -4.54
CA GLU A 74 -18.28 -15.64 -3.44
C GLU A 74 -17.82 -17.02 -3.94
N GLY A 75 -17.03 -17.72 -3.13
CA GLY A 75 -16.51 -19.05 -3.45
C GLY A 75 -15.06 -19.23 -2.99
N ASP A 76 -14.59 -20.47 -3.01
CA ASP A 76 -13.17 -20.73 -2.82
C ASP A 76 -12.34 -20.34 -4.06
N VAL A 77 -11.02 -20.30 -3.88
CA VAL A 77 -10.07 -19.88 -4.93
C VAL A 77 -10.21 -20.75 -6.18
N GLU A 78 -10.48 -22.05 -6.03
CA GLU A 78 -10.60 -22.97 -7.16
C GLU A 78 -11.86 -22.68 -7.99
N ALA A 79 -13.00 -22.45 -7.32
CA ALA A 79 -14.25 -22.08 -7.96
C ALA A 79 -14.14 -20.73 -8.69
N GLN A 80 -13.55 -19.73 -8.03
CA GLN A 80 -13.29 -18.42 -8.63
C GLN A 80 -12.36 -18.53 -9.84
N THR A 81 -11.29 -19.31 -9.73
CA THR A 81 -10.35 -19.52 -10.84
C THR A 81 -11.03 -20.17 -12.05
N LYS A 82 -11.89 -21.17 -11.83
CA LYS A 82 -12.66 -21.80 -12.92
C LYS A 82 -13.59 -20.81 -13.63
N LEU A 83 -14.21 -19.89 -12.89
CA LEU A 83 -15.06 -18.84 -13.47
C LEU A 83 -14.25 -17.88 -14.34
N VAL A 84 -13.12 -17.39 -13.83
CA VAL A 84 -12.23 -16.48 -14.57
C VAL A 84 -11.68 -17.14 -15.83
N ILE A 85 -11.29 -18.42 -15.77
CA ILE A 85 -10.80 -19.14 -16.95
C ILE A 85 -11.92 -19.34 -17.98
N ALA A 86 -13.15 -19.63 -17.53
CA ALA A 86 -14.27 -19.88 -18.43
C ALA A 86 -14.77 -18.61 -19.14
N LYS A 87 -14.73 -17.46 -18.46
CA LYS A 87 -15.25 -16.17 -18.96
C LYS A 87 -14.43 -14.98 -18.44
N PRO A 88 -13.17 -14.83 -18.87
CA PRO A 88 -12.28 -13.79 -18.35
C PRO A 88 -12.81 -12.36 -18.59
N GLU A 89 -13.62 -12.16 -19.62
CA GLU A 89 -14.24 -10.88 -19.94
C GLU A 89 -15.27 -10.41 -18.91
N ASP A 90 -15.97 -11.34 -18.24
CA ASP A 90 -17.10 -11.06 -17.34
C ASP A 90 -16.67 -10.70 -15.91
N PHE A 91 -15.40 -10.94 -15.57
CA PHE A 91 -14.88 -10.77 -14.23
C PHE A 91 -13.65 -9.87 -14.18
N GLU A 92 -13.41 -9.28 -13.03
CA GLU A 92 -12.18 -8.55 -12.73
C GLU A 92 -11.79 -8.68 -11.26
N MET A 93 -10.49 -8.61 -11.01
CA MET A 93 -9.94 -8.53 -9.67
C MET A 93 -9.88 -7.06 -9.27
N VAL A 94 -10.60 -6.69 -8.22
CA VAL A 94 -10.60 -5.32 -7.70
C VAL A 94 -9.96 -5.27 -6.31
N PRO A 95 -9.24 -4.19 -5.98
CA PRO A 95 -8.71 -3.99 -4.63
C PRO A 95 -9.82 -4.09 -3.58
N ILE A 96 -9.52 -4.71 -2.44
CA ILE A 96 -10.45 -4.74 -1.30
C ILE A 96 -10.59 -3.35 -0.66
N VAL A 97 -9.51 -2.58 -0.67
CA VAL A 97 -9.47 -1.18 -0.26
C VAL A 97 -8.91 -0.38 -1.44
N GLU A 98 -9.69 0.59 -1.92
CA GLU A 98 -9.28 1.49 -2.99
C GLU A 98 -8.12 2.41 -2.56
N GLU A 99 -7.52 3.10 -3.52
CA GLU A 99 -6.54 4.14 -3.20
C GLU A 99 -7.20 5.30 -2.45
N VAL A 100 -6.57 5.76 -1.38
CA VAL A 100 -7.10 6.85 -0.54
C VAL A 100 -6.28 8.11 -0.76
N ASP A 101 -6.96 9.26 -0.86
CA ASP A 101 -6.31 10.56 -0.94
C ASP A 101 -5.68 10.94 0.42
N ILE A 102 -4.37 10.78 0.53
CA ILE A 102 -3.60 11.13 1.71
C ILE A 102 -3.05 12.56 1.58
N LYS A 103 -3.32 13.38 2.61
CA LYS A 103 -2.82 14.75 2.73
C LYS A 103 -1.61 14.78 3.66
N LEU A 104 -0.42 14.83 3.07
CA LEU A 104 0.83 15.02 3.80
C LEU A 104 1.27 16.48 3.72
N GLY A 105 1.74 17.03 4.85
CA GLY A 105 2.29 18.37 4.90
C GLY A 105 3.69 18.43 4.25
N GLU A 106 4.07 19.61 3.75
CA GLU A 106 5.33 19.85 3.01
C GLU A 106 6.57 19.29 3.72
N VAL A 107 6.70 19.52 5.03
CA VAL A 107 7.83 19.01 5.82
C VAL A 107 7.94 17.48 5.75
N VAL A 108 6.82 16.78 5.88
CA VAL A 108 6.79 15.31 5.84
C VAL A 108 7.09 14.82 4.44
N THR A 109 6.51 15.45 3.42
CA THR A 109 6.78 15.15 2.01
C THR A 109 8.27 15.30 1.68
N ASN A 110 8.90 16.39 2.14
CA ASN A 110 10.33 16.63 1.95
C ASN A 110 11.21 15.59 2.67
N ILE A 111 10.80 15.13 3.85
CA ILE A 111 11.47 14.03 4.56
C ILE A 111 11.40 12.75 3.71
N ILE A 112 10.23 12.39 3.18
CA ILE A 112 10.05 11.19 2.35
C ILE A 112 10.92 11.26 1.09
N ILE A 113 10.88 12.38 0.36
CA ILE A 113 11.69 12.60 -0.85
C ILE A 113 13.18 12.46 -0.52
N LYS A 114 13.63 13.07 0.58
CA LYS A 114 15.03 12.98 1.01
C LYS A 114 15.42 11.54 1.34
N THR A 115 14.57 10.80 2.05
CA THR A 115 14.81 9.38 2.37
C THR A 115 14.94 8.56 1.10
N LEU A 116 14.02 8.70 0.14
CA LEU A 116 14.04 7.97 -1.13
C LEU A 116 15.31 8.24 -1.96
N LYS A 117 15.70 9.52 -2.10
CA LYS A 117 16.94 9.89 -2.79
C LYS A 117 18.19 9.38 -2.08
N THR A 118 18.18 9.39 -0.74
CA THR A 118 19.28 8.83 0.04
C THR A 118 19.42 7.33 -0.19
N LEU A 119 18.31 6.59 -0.25
CA LEU A 119 18.31 5.15 -0.56
C LEU A 119 18.83 4.89 -1.97
N GLU A 120 18.39 5.67 -2.96
CA GLU A 120 18.88 5.60 -4.34
C GLU A 120 20.40 5.81 -4.43
N GLU A 121 20.93 6.84 -3.76
CA GLU A 121 22.34 7.22 -3.83
C GLU A 121 23.25 6.30 -2.99
N ALA A 122 22.82 5.95 -1.76
CA ALA A 122 23.64 5.22 -0.81
C ALA A 122 23.69 3.72 -1.10
N THR A 123 22.58 3.17 -1.59
CA THR A 123 22.38 1.73 -1.79
C THR A 123 21.41 1.49 -2.95
N PRO A 124 21.86 1.65 -4.22
CA PRO A 124 21.00 1.47 -5.39
C PRO A 124 20.26 0.11 -5.45
N SER A 125 20.78 -0.92 -4.76
CA SER A 125 20.16 -2.24 -4.66
C SER A 125 19.10 -2.39 -3.55
N GLU A 126 18.91 -1.38 -2.69
CA GLU A 126 17.89 -1.40 -1.63
C GLU A 126 16.53 -0.88 -2.10
N LEU A 127 16.49 -0.14 -3.22
CA LEU A 127 15.24 0.16 -3.91
C LEU A 127 14.71 -1.11 -4.59
N GLU A 128 13.90 -1.85 -3.85
CA GLU A 128 13.08 -2.92 -4.41
C GLU A 128 11.95 -2.36 -5.33
N ASP A 129 11.45 -3.17 -6.26
CA ASP A 129 10.35 -2.82 -7.19
C ASP A 129 9.14 -2.19 -6.49
N LYS A 130 8.85 -2.63 -5.25
CA LYS A 130 7.75 -2.08 -4.45
C LYS A 130 7.89 -0.56 -4.20
N HIS A 131 9.11 -0.03 -4.17
CA HIS A 131 9.36 1.40 -3.95
C HIS A 131 9.15 2.24 -5.20
N PHE A 132 9.09 1.64 -6.40
CA PHE A 132 9.05 2.37 -7.67
C PHE A 132 7.85 3.31 -7.76
N THR A 133 6.64 2.82 -7.46
CA THR A 133 5.42 3.64 -7.56
C THR A 133 5.42 4.79 -6.55
N VAL A 134 5.92 4.55 -5.34
CA VAL A 134 6.09 5.61 -4.32
C VAL A 134 7.13 6.62 -4.78
N TYR A 135 8.24 6.18 -5.37
CA TYR A 135 9.26 7.07 -5.89
C TYR A 135 8.69 7.98 -6.99
N GLU A 136 7.95 7.44 -7.95
CA GLU A 136 7.27 8.24 -8.98
C GLU A 136 6.30 9.25 -8.36
N LYS A 137 5.46 8.83 -7.42
CA LYS A 137 4.46 9.70 -6.77
C LYS A 137 5.08 10.86 -5.96
N PHE A 138 6.26 10.66 -5.36
CA PHE A 138 6.89 11.68 -4.49
C PHE A 138 8.02 12.47 -5.17
N VAL A 139 8.84 11.83 -6.00
CA VAL A 139 10.06 12.42 -6.55
C VAL A 139 9.88 12.89 -7.99
N LEU A 140 9.09 12.15 -8.79
CA LEU A 140 8.81 12.44 -10.19
C LEU A 140 7.30 12.63 -10.42
N PRO A 141 6.62 13.55 -9.70
CA PRO A 141 5.18 13.70 -9.84
C PRO A 141 4.86 14.10 -11.28
N SER A 142 4.18 13.23 -12.01
CA SER A 142 3.63 13.54 -13.33
C SER A 142 2.76 14.79 -13.19
N THR A 143 3.18 15.88 -13.83
CA THR A 143 2.41 17.14 -13.95
C THR A 143 1.10 16.94 -14.68
#